data_AF-A0A3B9KT83-F1
#
_entry.id   AF-A0A3B9KT83-F1
#
_cell.length_a   1.000
_cell.length_b   1.000
_cell.length_c   1.000
_cell.angle_alpha   90.00
_cell.angle_beta   90.00
_cell.angle_gamma   90.00
#
_symmetry.space_group_name_H-M   'P 1'
#
loop_
_entity.id
_entity.type
_entity.pdbx_description
1 polymer ?
#
loop_
_entity_poly.entity_id
_entity_poly.type
_entity_poly.pdbx_seq_one_letter_code
_entity_poly.pdbx_strand_id
1 'polypeptide(L)'
;MRLVFLGAPGSGKGTQADILKERFSLAKLSTGDLLRAETEKQSPLGKKAAAYMNQGKLVPDDIMIDILEKRVTEFEKEGIGYILDGFPRT
;
A
#
# COMPACT_ATOMS: atom_id res chain seq x y z
N MET A 1 -11.46 -0.67 -11.89
CA MET A 1 -10.54 -1.83 -11.99
C MET A 1 -9.79 -1.96 -10.67
N ARG A 2 -9.58 -3.18 -10.15
CA ARG A 2 -8.91 -3.42 -8.87
C ARG A 2 -7.88 -4.52 -9.07
N LEU A 3 -6.60 -4.21 -8.91
CA LEU A 3 -5.48 -5.10 -9.23
C LEU A 3 -4.62 -5.35 -8.01
N VAL A 4 -4.03 -6.54 -7.94
CA VAL A 4 -2.99 -6.91 -6.97
C VAL A 4 -1.76 -7.35 -7.74
N PHE A 5 -0.60 -6.79 -7.37
CA PHE A 5 0.68 -7.06 -7.99
C PHE A 5 1.54 -7.91 -7.06
N LEU A 6 1.76 -9.16 -7.48
CA LEU A 6 2.60 -10.13 -6.81
C LEU A 6 3.81 -10.49 -7.70
N GLY A 7 4.94 -10.76 -7.07
CA GLY A 7 6.17 -11.11 -7.79
C GLY A 7 7.43 -10.80 -6.99
N ALA A 8 8.52 -11.46 -7.34
CA ALA A 8 9.80 -11.35 -6.65
C ALA A 8 10.36 -9.91 -6.67
N PRO A 9 11.24 -9.54 -5.71
CA PRO A 9 12.06 -8.34 -5.85
C PRO A 9 12.79 -8.32 -7.19
N GLY A 10 12.81 -7.17 -7.88
CA GLY A 10 13.44 -7.05 -9.20
C GLY A 10 12.61 -7.53 -10.40
N SER A 11 11.42 -8.11 -10.20
CA SER A 11 10.59 -8.64 -11.31
C SER A 11 9.89 -7.58 -12.18
N GLY A 12 10.18 -6.28 -11.98
CA GLY A 12 9.59 -5.19 -12.78
C GLY A 12 8.16 -4.77 -12.41
N LYS A 13 7.59 -5.23 -11.28
CA LYS A 13 6.23 -4.85 -10.82
C LYS A 13 6.00 -3.35 -10.79
N GLY A 14 6.94 -2.59 -10.23
CA GLY A 14 6.83 -1.14 -10.12
C GLY A 14 6.67 -0.48 -11.49
N THR A 15 7.51 -0.87 -12.45
CA THR A 15 7.44 -0.42 -13.85
C THR A 15 6.08 -0.74 -14.48
N GLN A 16 5.60 -1.97 -14.33
CA GLN A 16 4.30 -2.36 -14.88
C GLN A 16 3.13 -1.62 -14.19
N ALA A 17 3.23 -1.38 -12.88
CA ALA A 17 2.20 -0.65 -12.13
C ALA A 17 2.10 0.80 -12.60
N ASP A 18 3.22 1.46 -12.87
CA ASP A 18 3.23 2.84 -13.36
C ASP A 18 2.65 2.95 -14.80
N ILE A 19 2.96 1.99 -15.67
CA ILE A 19 2.35 1.89 -17.01
C ILE A 19 0.82 1.71 -16.92
N LEU A 20 0.34 0.80 -16.05
CA LEU A 20 -1.09 0.56 -15.88
C LEU A 20 -1.82 1.73 -15.22
N LYS A 21 -1.19 2.39 -14.24
CA LYS A 21 -1.68 3.63 -13.63
C LYS A 21 -1.99 4.67 -14.69
N GLU A 22 -1.05 4.92 -15.60
CA GLU A 22 -1.21 5.94 -16.64
C GLU A 22 -2.26 5.51 -17.68
N ARG A 23 -2.19 4.26 -18.15
CA ARG A 23 -3.08 3.74 -19.20
C ARG A 23 -4.54 3.65 -18.78
N PHE A 24 -4.80 3.31 -17.52
CA PHE A 24 -6.14 3.02 -17.00
C PHE A 24 -6.59 4.00 -15.91
N SER A 25 -5.83 5.08 -15.68
CA SER A 25 -6.11 6.10 -14.66
C SER A 25 -6.33 5.48 -13.27
N LEU A 26 -5.44 4.58 -12.86
CA LEU A 26 -5.51 3.86 -11.58
C LEU A 26 -4.64 4.51 -10.51
N ALA A 27 -5.06 4.49 -9.26
CA ALA A 27 -4.16 4.80 -8.14
C ALA A 27 -3.18 3.63 -7.88
N LYS A 28 -1.95 3.95 -7.47
CA LYS A 28 -0.97 2.94 -7.01
C LYS A 28 -0.87 2.99 -5.48
N LEU A 29 -1.10 1.86 -4.84
CA LEU A 29 -1.02 1.65 -3.40
C LEU A 29 0.16 0.74 -3.09
N SER A 30 1.30 1.35 -2.80
CA SER A 30 2.49 0.68 -2.30
C SER A 30 2.41 0.61 -0.78
N THR A 31 2.46 -0.59 -0.20
CA THR A 31 2.39 -0.75 1.26
C THR A 31 3.56 -0.08 1.99
N GLY A 32 4.75 -0.08 1.39
CA GLY A 32 5.90 0.63 1.94
C GLY A 32 5.70 2.14 1.97
N ASP A 33 5.10 2.73 0.92
CA ASP A 33 4.84 4.17 0.86
C ASP A 33 3.71 4.59 1.80
N LEU A 34 2.65 3.79 1.90
CA LEU A 34 1.56 4.02 2.85
C LEU A 34 2.05 4.00 4.30
N LEU A 35 2.84 2.99 4.65
CA LEU A 35 3.45 2.91 5.97
C LEU A 35 4.31 4.13 6.27
N ARG A 36 5.22 4.49 5.36
CA ARG A 36 6.06 5.68 5.52
C ARG A 36 5.22 6.95 5.71
N ALA A 37 4.21 7.16 4.87
CA ALA A 37 3.33 8.31 4.97
C ALA A 37 2.57 8.38 6.31
N GLU A 38 2.08 7.25 6.82
CA GLU A 38 1.40 7.21 8.13
C GLU A 38 2.38 7.47 9.28
N THR A 39 3.61 6.94 9.20
CA THR A 39 4.67 7.20 10.19
C THR A 39 5.10 8.68 10.21
N GLU A 40 5.28 9.30 9.04
CA GLU A 40 5.62 10.72 8.90
C GLU A 40 4.53 11.64 9.44
N LYS A 41 3.26 11.30 9.21
CA LYS A 41 2.09 12.02 9.77
C LYS A 41 1.92 11.82 11.27
N GLN A 42 2.72 10.94 11.90
CA GLN A 42 2.57 10.55 13.30
C GLN A 42 1.14 10.13 13.65
N SER A 43 0.45 9.47 12.72
CA SER A 43 -0.93 9.02 12.94
C SER A 43 -0.98 7.94 14.02
N PRO A 44 -2.15 7.65 14.63
CA PRO A 44 -2.27 6.55 15.60
C PRO A 44 -1.77 5.21 15.05
N LEU A 45 -2.08 4.90 13.79
CA LEU A 45 -1.60 3.70 13.09
C LEU A 45 -0.10 3.81 12.76
N GLY A 46 0.36 4.98 12.31
CA GLY A 46 1.76 5.24 12.02
C GLY A 46 2.67 5.09 13.24
N LYS A 47 2.24 5.54 14.42
CA LYS A 47 2.97 5.36 15.68
C LYS A 47 3.10 3.89 16.07
N LYS A 48 2.02 3.11 15.90
CA LYS A 48 2.05 1.65 16.12
C LYS A 48 2.99 0.98 15.13
N ALA A 49 2.88 1.28 13.84
CA ALA A 49 3.73 0.72 12.79
C ALA A 49 5.21 1.06 12.99
N ALA A 50 5.52 2.32 13.36
CA ALA A 50 6.89 2.77 13.64
C ALA A 50 7.56 1.95 14.75
N ALA A 51 6.81 1.51 15.77
CA ALA A 51 7.37 0.69 16.84
C ALA A 51 7.92 -0.66 16.33
N TYR A 52 7.27 -1.27 15.33
CA TYR A 52 7.75 -2.50 14.70
C TYR A 52 8.88 -2.22 13.71
N MET A 53 8.72 -1.20 12.87
CA MET A 53 9.72 -0.83 11.86
C MET A 53 11.07 -0.46 12.49
N ASN A 54 11.07 0.29 13.59
CA ASN A 54 12.29 0.68 14.31
C ASN A 54 13.01 -0.51 14.95
N GLN A 55 12.31 -1.64 15.16
CA GLN A 55 12.88 -2.89 15.65
C GLN A 55 13.31 -3.84 14.52
N GLY A 56 13.18 -3.42 13.25
CA GLY A 56 13.40 -4.29 12.09
C GLY A 56 12.38 -5.42 11.97
N LYS A 57 11.24 -5.31 12.66
CA LYS A 57 10.16 -6.30 12.62
C LYS A 57 9.17 -5.97 11.51
N LEU A 58 8.52 -7.00 10.99
CA LEU A 58 7.38 -6.83 10.10
C LEU A 58 6.23 -6.17 10.86
N VAL A 59 5.56 -5.23 10.20
CA VAL A 59 4.32 -4.65 10.71
C VAL A 59 3.24 -5.74 10.62
N PRO A 60 2.50 -6.00 11.71
CA PRO A 60 1.37 -6.91 11.72
C PRO A 60 0.31 -6.62 10.64
N ASP A 61 -0.31 -7.68 10.12
CA ASP A 61 -1.27 -7.60 9.02
C ASP A 61 -2.53 -6.78 9.39
N ASP A 62 -3.00 -6.87 10.63
CA ASP A 62 -4.15 -6.10 11.12
C ASP A 62 -3.90 -4.59 10.98
N ILE A 63 -2.72 -4.11 11.37
CA ILE A 63 -2.33 -2.70 11.21
C ILE A 63 -2.26 -2.34 9.73
N MET A 64 -1.73 -3.22 8.88
CA MET A 64 -1.66 -2.98 7.44
C MET A 64 -3.03 -2.91 6.77
N ILE A 65 -3.95 -3.79 7.18
CA ILE A 65 -5.33 -3.84 6.71
C ILE A 65 -6.05 -2.54 7.10
N ASP A 66 -5.93 -2.08 8.35
CA ASP A 66 -6.52 -0.81 8.80
C ASP A 66 -6.06 0.39 7.96
N ILE A 67 -4.75 0.46 7.64
CA ILE A 67 -4.18 1.52 6.81
C ILE A 67 -4.72 1.44 5.37
N LEU A 68 -4.78 0.23 4.82
CA LEU A 68 -5.25 0.00 3.45
C LEU A 68 -6.75 0.26 3.29
N GLU A 69 -7.57 -0.21 4.24
CA GLU A 69 -9.02 -0.08 4.22
C GLU A 69 -9.44 1.38 4.12
N LYS A 70 -8.80 2.26 4.89
CA LYS A 70 -9.03 3.70 4.81
C LYS A 70 -8.83 4.23 3.39
N ARG A 71 -7.71 3.87 2.74
CA ARG A 71 -7.36 4.40 1.42
C ARG A 71 -8.17 3.79 0.29
N VAL A 72 -8.46 2.49 0.38
CA VAL A 72 -9.34 1.79 -0.56
C VAL A 72 -10.76 2.37 -0.49
N THR A 73 -11.28 2.61 0.71
CA THR A 73 -12.63 3.19 0.90
C THR A 73 -12.75 4.58 0.28
N GLU A 74 -11.71 5.42 0.41
CA GLU A 74 -11.66 6.73 -0.25
C GLU A 74 -11.73 6.59 -1.78
N PHE A 75 -10.93 5.71 -2.38
CA PHE A 75 -10.95 5.48 -3.82
C PHE A 75 -12.26 4.87 -4.32
N GLU A 76 -12.86 3.95 -3.55
CA GLU A 76 -14.16 3.38 -3.90
C GLU A 76 -15.26 4.44 -3.93
N LYS A 77 -15.28 5.37 -2.96
CA LYS A 77 -16.22 6.50 -2.93
C LYS A 77 -16.04 7.43 -4.12
N GLU A 78 -14.80 7.61 -4.58
CA GLU A 78 -14.45 8.45 -5.73
C GLU A 78 -14.58 7.72 -7.08
N GLY A 79 -14.91 6.42 -7.08
CA GLY A 79 -14.99 5.60 -8.29
C GLY A 79 -13.62 5.33 -8.95
N ILE A 80 -12.52 5.51 -8.22
CA ILE A 80 -11.15 5.36 -8.69
C ILE A 80 -10.71 3.89 -8.59
N GLY A 81 -10.18 3.34 -9.68
CA GLY A 81 -9.53 2.03 -9.67
C GLY A 81 -8.13 2.09 -9.04
N TYR A 82 -7.62 0.96 -8.55
CA TYR A 82 -6.32 0.94 -7.87
C TYR A 82 -5.51 -0.35 -8.10
N ILE A 83 -4.21 -0.24 -7.85
CA ILE A 83 -3.21 -1.31 -7.89
C ILE A 83 -2.60 -1.44 -6.50
N LEU A 84 -2.74 -2.59 -5.85
CA LEU A 84 -2.04 -2.94 -4.62
C LEU A 84 -0.69 -3.58 -4.95
N ASP A 85 0.41 -2.96 -4.52
CA ASP A 85 1.78 -3.45 -4.73
C ASP A 85 2.41 -3.83 -3.38
N GLY A 86 2.76 -5.11 -3.24
CA GLY A 86 3.46 -5.62 -2.05
C GLY A 86 2.57 -6.03 -0.89
N PHE A 87 1.28 -6.34 -1.14
CA PHE A 87 0.33 -6.94 -0.20
C PHE A 87 -0.76 -7.76 -0.93
N PRO A 88 -1.22 -8.89 -0.36
CA PRO A 88 -0.74 -9.51 0.87
C PRO A 88 0.65 -10.12 0.70
N ARG A 89 1.35 -10.35 1.81
CA ARG A 89 2.65 -11.04 1.83
C ARG A 89 2.57 -12.47 2.39
N THR A 90 1.39 -12.85 2.88
CA THR A 90 1.03 -14.13 3.49
C THR A 90 -0.42 -14.46 3.21
#